data_AF-A0A7L2IQU2-F1
#
_entry.id   AF-A0A7L2IQU2-F1
#
_cell.length_a   1.000
_cell.length_b   1.000
_cell.length_c   1.000
_cell.angle_alpha   90.00
_cell.angle_beta   90.00
_cell.angle_gamma   90.00
#
_symmetry.space_group_name_H-M   'P 1'
#
loop_
_entity.id
_entity.type
_entity.pdbx_description
1 polymer ?
#
loop_
_entity_poly.entity_id
_entity_poly.type
_entity_poly.pdbx_seq_one_letter_code
_entity_poly.pdbx_strand_id
1 'polypeptide(L)' 'SFLNYNVSCILTMPQYMRQGYGKMLIDFSYLLSKVEEKVGSPERPLSDLGLISYRSYWKEVLLRYLHNFQGKEISIKGL' A
#
# COMPACT_ATOMS: atom_id res chain seq x y z
N SER A 1 -6.83 11.76 13.60
CA SER A 1 -5.76 12.61 13.05
C SER A 1 -6.15 13.07 11.65
N PHE A 2 -6.13 14.38 11.38
CA PHE A 2 -6.60 14.97 10.11
C PHE A 2 -5.93 14.44 8.84
N LEU A 3 -4.74 13.83 8.96
CA LEU A 3 -3.91 13.40 7.83
C LEU A 3 -4.06 11.90 7.47
N ASN A 4 -4.79 11.10 8.26
CA ASN A 4 -5.03 9.66 8.05
C ASN A 4 -3.81 8.88 7.57
N TYR A 5 -2.66 9.09 8.22
CA TYR A 5 -1.46 8.33 7.95
C TYR A 5 -1.50 6.97 8.65
N ASN A 6 -1.32 5.89 7.89
CA ASN A 6 -1.23 4.54 8.45
C ASN A 6 0.22 4.11 8.74
N VAL A 7 1.19 4.78 8.13
CA VAL A 7 2.61 4.52 8.29
C VAL A 7 3.34 5.85 8.42
N SER A 8 4.08 6.01 9.51
CA SER A 8 5.04 7.12 9.65
C SER A 8 6.37 6.77 8.99
N CYS A 9 6.99 5.66 9.40
CA CYS A 9 8.25 5.18 8.83
C CYS A 9 8.16 3.68 8.51
N ILE A 10 8.81 3.28 7.42
CA ILE A 10 8.94 1.87 7.03
C ILE A 10 10.38 1.59 6.63
N LEU A 11 10.92 0.48 7.11
CA LEU A 11 12.29 0.08 6.85
C LEU A 11 12.35 -1.43 6.63
N THR A 12 13.13 -1.83 5.65
CA THR A 12 13.67 -3.19 5.58
C THR A 12 15.16 -3.12 5.85
N MET A 13 15.67 -3.98 6.72
CA MET A 13 17.10 -4.01 7.00
C MET A 13 17.89 -4.35 5.72
N PRO A 14 19.10 -3.77 5.51
CA PRO A 14 19.86 -3.94 4.27
C PRO A 14 20.03 -5.39 3.82
N GLN A 15 20.31 -6.30 4.76
CA GLN A 15 20.50 -7.73 4.48
C GLN A 15 19.22 -8.46 4.01
N TYR A 16 18.04 -7.85 4.19
CA TYR A 16 16.73 -8.39 3.78
C TYR A 16 16.07 -7.56 2.66
N MET A 17 16.77 -6.59 2.08
CA MET A 17 16.24 -5.81 0.96
C MET A 17 16.05 -6.69 -0.28
N ARG A 18 15.08 -6.32 -1.13
CA ARG A 18 14.75 -6.99 -2.42
C ARG A 18 14.30 -8.46 -2.31
N GLN A 19 14.05 -8.97 -1.11
CA GLN A 19 13.49 -10.33 -0.89
C GLN A 19 11.95 -10.34 -0.72
N GLY A 20 11.28 -9.21 -0.96
CA GLY A 20 9.82 -9.08 -0.85
C GLY A 20 9.30 -8.60 0.51
N TYR A 21 10.13 -8.57 1.56
CA TYR A 21 9.72 -8.11 2.89
C TYR A 21 9.16 -6.68 2.92
N GLY A 22 9.70 -5.77 2.10
CA GLY A 22 9.20 -4.40 2.04
C GLY A 22 7.75 -4.34 1.56
N LYS A 23 7.41 -5.17 0.57
CA LYS A 23 6.06 -5.29 0.05
C LYS A 23 5.13 -5.96 1.08
N MET A 24 5.61 -6.98 1.78
CA MET A 24 4.86 -7.63 2.87
C MET A 24 4.52 -6.63 3.99
N LEU A 25 5.47 -5.78 4.40
CA LEU A 25 5.23 -4.75 5.41
C LEU A 25 4.22 -3.70 4.93
N ILE A 26 4.30 -3.29 3.66
CA ILE A 26 3.31 -2.38 3.06
C ILE A 26 1.92 -3.02 3.07
N ASP A 27 1.79 -4.27 2.63
CA ASP A 27 0.50 -5.00 2.60
C ASP A 27 -0.11 -5.10 4.00
N PHE A 28 0.73 -5.43 5.00
CA PHE A 28 0.31 -5.49 6.40
C PHE A 28 -0.19 -4.13 6.93
N SER A 29 0.46 -3.02 6.56
CA SER A 29 -0.01 -1.67 6.96
C SER A 29 -1.40 -1.34 6.40
N TYR A 30 -1.70 -1.78 5.17
CA TYR A 30 -3.03 -1.61 4.58
C TYR A 30 -4.06 -2.58 5.16
N LEU A 31 -3.63 -3.79 5.55
CA LEU A 31 -4.50 -4.73 6.26
C LEU A 31 -5.00 -4.16 7.59
N LEU A 32 -4.12 -3.51 8.36
CA LEU A 32 -4.51 -2.83 9.60
C LEU A 32 -5.54 -1.71 9.32
N SER A 33 -5.29 -0.87 8.31
CA SER A 33 -6.24 0.19 7.92
C SER A 33 -7.61 -0.38 7.50
N LYS A 34 -7.61 -1.52 6.80
CA LYS A 34 -8.85 -2.21 6.40
C LYS A 34 -9.63 -2.74 7.60
N VAL A 35 -8.95 -3.31 8.60
CA VAL A 35 -9.58 -3.78 9.84
C VAL A 35 -10.13 -2.62 10.67
N GLU A 36 -9.45 -1.46 10.65
CA GLU A 36 -9.93 -0.24 11.30
C GLU A 36 -11.04 0.49 10.53
N GLU A 37 -11.46 -0.01 9.36
CA GLU A 37 -12.40 0.64 8.45
C GLU A 37 -11.99 2.06 8.06
N LYS A 38 -10.68 2.31 7.96
CA LYS A 38 -10.09 3.61 7.59
C LYS A 38 -9.27 3.51 6.31
N VAL A 39 -9.27 4.60 5.55
CA VAL A 39 -8.35 4.77 4.42
C VAL A 39 -7.04 5.36 4.93
N GLY A 40 -5.94 4.66 4.68
CA GLY A 40 -4.60 5.04 5.11
C GLY A 40 -3.68 5.41 3.95
N SER A 41 -2.78 6.36 4.18
CA SER A 41 -1.67 6.69 3.27
C SER A 41 -0.35 6.72 4.05
N PRO A 42 0.80 6.41 3.43
CA PRO A 42 2.08 6.68 4.07
C PRO A 42 2.27 8.19 4.27
N GLU A 43 2.98 8.54 5.34
CA GLU A 43 3.46 9.89 5.62
C GLU A 43 4.44 10.36 4.53
N ARG A 44 4.47 11.67 4.29
CA ARG A 44 5.36 12.31 3.31
C ARG A 44 6.43 13.12 4.04
N PRO A 45 7.68 13.19 3.53
CA PRO A 45 8.16 12.66 2.25
C PRO A 45 8.50 11.16 2.30
N LEU A 46 8.26 10.47 1.18
CA LEU A 46 8.74 9.10 0.98
C LEU A 46 10.21 9.10 0.55
N SER A 47 10.98 8.10 0.97
CA SER A 47 12.30 7.83 0.39
C SER A 47 12.18 7.33 -1.05
N ASP A 48 13.23 7.48 -1.88
CA ASP A 48 13.22 7.03 -3.28
C ASP A 48 12.85 5.54 -3.41
N LEU A 49 13.46 4.69 -2.57
CA LEU A 49 13.16 3.26 -2.50
C LEU A 49 11.73 2.99 -2.00
N GLY A 50 11.26 3.79 -1.04
CA GLY A 50 9.88 3.74 -0.55
C GLY A 50 8.89 4.04 -1.68
N LEU A 51 9.12 5.12 -2.44
CA LEU A 51 8.25 5.53 -3.55
C LEU A 51 8.15 4.45 -4.63
N ILE A 52 9.28 3.84 -5.02
CA ILE A 52 9.30 2.73 -5.99
C ILE A 52 8.51 1.53 -5.45
N SER A 53 8.71 1.19 -4.18
CA SER A 53 8.05 0.04 -3.54
C SER A 53 6.53 0.24 -3.43
N TYR A 54 6.08 1.42 -3.00
CA TYR A 54 4.65 1.76 -2.92
C TYR A 54 4.00 1.80 -4.32
N ARG A 55 4.66 2.38 -5.33
CA ARG A 55 4.15 2.36 -6.72
C ARG A 55 3.99 0.95 -7.26
N SER A 56 4.98 0.08 -7.02
CA SER A 56 4.91 -1.32 -7.43
C SER A 56 3.77 -2.04 -6.71
N TYR A 57 3.60 -1.81 -5.41
CA TYR A 57 2.52 -2.40 -4.62
C TYR A 57 1.14 -1.95 -5.10
N TRP A 58 0.90 -0.65 -5.25
CA TRP A 58 -0.40 -0.14 -5.72
C TRP A 58 -0.76 -0.63 -7.11
N LYS A 59 0.22 -0.70 -8.03
CA LYS A 59 0.01 -1.25 -9.37
C LYS A 59 -0.48 -2.71 -9.29
N GLU A 60 0.16 -3.53 -8.47
CA GLU A 60 -0.21 -4.93 -8.32
C GLU A 60 -1.59 -5.11 -7.67
N VAL A 61 -1.88 -4.37 -6.59
CA VAL A 61 -3.18 -4.44 -5.92
C VAL A 61 -4.30 -4.01 -6.86
N LEU A 62 -4.09 -2.94 -7.62
CA LEU A 62 -5.06 -2.45 -8.60
C LEU A 62 -5.29 -3.48 -9.71
N LEU A 63 -4.22 -4.05 -10.28
CA LEU A 63 -4.34 -5.07 -11.33
C LEU A 63 -5.04 -6.33 -10.81
N ARG A 64 -4.72 -6.77 -9.58
CA ARG A 64 -5.39 -7.90 -8.93
C ARG A 64 -6.87 -7.63 -8.70
N TYR A 65 -7.23 -6.41 -8.30
CA TYR A 65 -8.62 -6.00 -8.14
C TYR A 65 -9.37 -6.03 -9.47
N LEU A 66 -8.80 -5.39 -10.51
CA LEU A 66 -9.40 -5.34 -11.85
C LEU A 66 -9.54 -6.72 -12.48
N HIS A 67 -8.56 -7.60 -12.30
CA HIS A 67 -8.62 -8.98 -12.81
C HIS A 67 -9.77 -9.78 -12.19
N ASN A 68 -10.07 -9.54 -10.91
CA ASN A 68 -11.13 -10.25 -10.19
C ASN A 68 -12.49 -9.56 -10.31
N PHE A 69 -12.55 -8.34 -10.85
CA PHE A 69 -13.77 -7.57 -10.99
C PHE A 69 -14.54 -7.96 -12.25
N GLN A 70 -15.82 -8.34 -12.11
CA GLN A 70 -16.68 -8.75 -13.24
C GLN A 70 -17.74 -7.71 -13.64
N GLY A 71 -17.78 -6.56 -12.98
CA GLY A 71 -18.71 -5.48 -13.32
C GLY A 71 -18.29 -4.71 -14.58
N LYS A 72 -19.24 -3.99 -15.19
CA LYS A 72 -18.98 -3.13 -16.36
C LYS A 72 -18.39 -1.76 -16.00
N GLU A 73 -18.59 -1.29 -14.76
CA GLU A 73 -18.21 0.05 -14.32
C GLU A 73 -17.59 0.01 -12.92
N ILE A 74 -16.58 0.85 -12.68
CA ILE A 74 -15.83 0.94 -11.41
C ILE A 74 -15.80 2.39 -10.96
N SER A 75 -16.05 2.63 -9.67
CA SER A 75 -15.84 3.93 -9.04
C SER A 75 -14.59 3.91 -8.16
N ILE A 76 -13.87 5.03 -8.08
CA ILE A 76 -12.65 5.13 -7.24
C ILE A 76 -12.97 4.92 -5.75
N LYS A 77 -14.18 5.27 -5.31
CA LYS A 77 -14.64 5.02 -3.94
C LYS A 77 -14.95 3.54 -3.66
N GLY A 78 -15.22 2.77 -4.70
CA GLY A 78 -15.49 1.34 -4.61
C GLY A 78 -14.24 0.47 -4.77
N LEU A 79 -13.06 1.09 -4.88
CA LEU A 79 -11.76 0.43 -4.93
C LEU A 79 -11.16 0.34 -3.52
#